data_AF-A0A9P1CXD5-F1
#
_entry.id   AF-A0A9P1CXD5-F1
#
_cell.length_a   1.000
_cell.length_b   1.000
_cell.length_c   1.000
_cell.angle_alpha   90.00
_cell.angle_beta   90.00
_cell.angle_gamma   90.00
#
_symmetry.space_group_name_H-M   'P 1'
#
loop_
_entity.id
_entity.type
_entity.pdbx_description
1 polymer ?
#
loop_
_entity_poly.entity_id
_entity_poly.type
_entity_poly.pdbx_seq_one_letter_code
_entity_poly.pdbx_strand_id
1 'polypeptide(L)'
;MSYLKDPLIACRSPPMSRTSSQEPAEDLPPSRRPVDDLHDFTKEFIERGYHAEYCNWRDSYLKWRQGDHKGAKGENCESTHIKNRMGTFEYWYPTVSAYNFRRTCAYWIGVLFVEGCLFFLWQPLFELYWDDPPKRMEFWISKMPILFGTTIFGAGIYMGYVELINMDTDTNLTRPNFLWCDWKALYRLLQQREEGDTDSTCSDSSNAQGANGSCDVYWYQPLSSIAGWVIYLIGALLYQIANMANMLELEEELHAQIVEWPLVFGGVCFFIGGCCELIHNRCWATPPNTFVWWTSVCNFVGGIGFWFCACSEIFGEYTTLIGVQGTVLYLIGAVFSLCMWRTEQFGLTLISNLNRVHRDDGTQIAVRTDQTTGVSQVVPISKSTSSPNQAFKLDDVGNVLEDKLSWRGLLFVVMCTLWGSASLLGVLTVPAAPWEYESTSQTMKRHLASQEMTSVTHAIGAHLIILLNSVSVHVPCEEPYRFLTLTMRLCVVVLTMQAVMSISTFLVDEHH
;
A
#
# COMPACT_ATOMS: atom_id res chain seq x y z
N MET A 1 -36.20 -40.16 59.44
CA MET A 1 -37.61 -39.77 59.55
C MET A 1 -38.07 -39.33 58.17
N SER A 2 -39.12 -39.98 57.65
CA SER A 2 -40.04 -39.61 56.54
C SER A 2 -39.47 -39.07 55.22
N TYR A 3 -39.51 -39.77 54.08
CA TYR A 3 -40.63 -40.23 53.21
C TYR A 3 -41.15 -39.22 52.16
N LEU A 4 -41.45 -39.77 50.96
CA LEU A 4 -42.14 -39.27 49.74
C LEU A 4 -41.18 -38.95 48.56
N LYS A 5 -41.01 -39.71 47.45
CA LYS A 5 -41.87 -40.56 46.56
C LYS A 5 -43.10 -39.82 46.01
N ASP A 6 -43.43 -39.69 44.72
CA ASP A 6 -43.14 -40.30 43.39
C ASP A 6 -43.60 -39.25 42.30
N PRO A 7 -43.78 -39.50 40.96
CA PRO A 7 -43.41 -40.63 40.07
C PRO A 7 -42.72 -40.25 38.73
N LEU A 8 -42.05 -41.23 38.13
CA LEU A 8 -41.62 -41.27 36.73
C LEU A 8 -42.77 -41.73 35.82
N ILE A 9 -43.07 -40.93 34.80
CA ILE A 9 -43.97 -41.29 33.69
C ILE A 9 -43.13 -41.91 32.57
N ALA A 10 -43.25 -43.22 32.38
CA ALA A 10 -42.70 -43.93 31.24
C ALA A 10 -43.73 -43.98 30.10
N CYS A 11 -43.48 -43.23 29.02
CA CYS A 11 -44.24 -43.38 27.77
C CYS A 11 -43.79 -44.64 27.02
N ARG A 12 -44.69 -45.62 26.91
CA ARG A 12 -44.57 -46.76 25.98
C ARG A 12 -44.95 -46.29 24.57
N SER A 13 -44.04 -46.43 23.61
CA SER A 13 -44.34 -46.32 22.19
C SER A 13 -45.00 -47.61 21.68
N PRO A 14 -46.06 -47.55 20.86
CA PRO A 14 -46.63 -48.73 20.21
C PRO A 14 -45.79 -49.14 18.97
N PRO A 15 -45.75 -50.42 18.59
CA PRO A 15 -45.12 -50.85 17.35
C PRO A 15 -46.06 -50.52 16.17
N MET A 16 -45.70 -49.55 15.35
CA MET A 16 -46.34 -49.35 14.05
C MET A 16 -45.76 -50.34 13.04
N SER A 17 -46.51 -51.39 12.73
CA SER A 17 -46.32 -52.19 11.51
C SER A 17 -46.82 -51.37 10.31
N ARG A 18 -45.91 -50.80 9.53
CA ARG A 18 -46.20 -50.11 8.28
C ARG A 18 -45.71 -50.95 7.11
N THR A 19 -46.58 -51.81 6.59
CA THR A 19 -46.53 -52.27 5.20
C THR A 19 -47.17 -51.17 4.35
N SER A 20 -46.37 -50.21 3.89
CA SER A 20 -46.74 -49.34 2.78
C SER A 20 -45.92 -49.75 1.56
N SER A 21 -46.62 -50.30 0.58
CA SER A 21 -46.17 -50.37 -0.81
C SER A 21 -45.59 -49.01 -1.22
N GLN A 22 -44.27 -48.95 -1.41
CA GLN A 22 -43.64 -47.84 -2.13
C GLN A 22 -44.10 -47.93 -3.58
N GLU A 23 -45.01 -47.04 -3.97
CA GLU A 23 -45.13 -46.67 -5.37
C GLU A 23 -43.81 -46.03 -5.80
N PRO A 24 -43.27 -46.39 -6.98
CA PRO A 24 -42.06 -45.76 -7.49
C PRO A 24 -42.33 -44.26 -7.63
N ALA A 25 -41.48 -43.45 -7.00
CA ALA A 25 -41.52 -42.00 -7.14
C ALA A 25 -41.46 -41.68 -8.64
N GLU A 26 -42.53 -41.09 -9.18
CA GLU A 26 -42.49 -40.48 -10.50
C GLU A 26 -41.36 -39.46 -10.51
N ASP A 27 -40.40 -39.66 -11.42
CA ASP A 27 -39.35 -38.70 -11.75
C ASP A 27 -40.01 -37.40 -12.25
N LEU A 28 -40.39 -36.55 -11.30
CA LEU A 28 -40.83 -35.20 -11.61
C LEU A 28 -39.64 -34.46 -12.22
N PRO A 29 -39.79 -33.88 -13.43
CA PRO A 29 -38.71 -33.17 -14.08
C PRO A 29 -38.24 -32.02 -13.17
N PRO A 30 -36.92 -31.78 -13.06
CA PRO A 30 -36.40 -30.71 -12.23
C PRO A 30 -37.07 -29.40 -12.63
N SER A 31 -37.69 -28.76 -11.64
CA SER A 31 -38.37 -27.47 -11.78
C SER A 31 -37.37 -26.43 -12.29
N ARG A 32 -37.33 -26.22 -13.62
CA ARG A 32 -36.54 -25.19 -14.30
C ARG A 32 -37.19 -23.80 -14.17
N ARG A 33 -37.67 -23.42 -12.98
CA ARG A 33 -38.00 -22.01 -12.78
C ARG A 33 -36.68 -21.25 -12.63
N PRO A 34 -36.43 -20.22 -13.46
CA PRO A 34 -35.26 -19.36 -13.30
C PRO A 34 -35.23 -18.84 -11.85
N VAL A 35 -34.05 -18.81 -11.24
CA VAL A 35 -33.88 -18.26 -9.88
C VAL A 35 -34.40 -16.82 -9.78
N ASP A 36 -34.37 -16.11 -10.92
CA ASP A 36 -34.87 -14.74 -11.06
C ASP A 36 -36.40 -14.59 -10.92
N ASP A 37 -37.14 -15.70 -10.93
CA ASP A 37 -38.61 -15.73 -10.80
C ASP A 37 -39.06 -15.93 -9.33
N LEU A 38 -38.10 -16.03 -8.39
CA LEU A 38 -38.39 -16.08 -6.96
C LEU A 38 -38.64 -14.66 -6.42
N HIS A 39 -39.79 -14.48 -5.77
CA HIS A 39 -40.16 -13.22 -5.15
C HIS A 39 -39.15 -12.83 -4.06
N ASP A 40 -38.60 -11.62 -4.14
CA ASP A 40 -37.67 -11.08 -3.14
C ASP A 40 -38.43 -10.58 -1.91
N PHE A 41 -38.42 -11.39 -0.85
CA PHE A 41 -39.08 -11.09 0.42
C PHE A 41 -38.29 -10.16 1.35
N THR A 42 -37.13 -9.64 0.92
CA THR A 42 -36.24 -8.83 1.79
C THR A 42 -36.98 -7.64 2.41
N LYS A 43 -37.81 -6.95 1.63
CA LYS A 43 -38.56 -5.78 2.09
C LYS A 43 -39.61 -6.14 3.15
N GLU A 44 -40.34 -7.24 2.95
CA GLU A 44 -41.33 -7.72 3.91
C GLU A 44 -40.68 -8.22 5.22
N PHE A 45 -39.48 -8.80 5.14
CA PHE A 45 -38.73 -9.17 6.35
C PHE A 45 -38.23 -7.96 7.15
N ILE A 46 -37.82 -6.87 6.47
CA ILE A 46 -37.44 -5.62 7.13
C ILE A 46 -38.67 -4.98 7.79
N GLU A 47 -39.77 -4.85 7.05
CA GLU A 47 -41.01 -4.22 7.56
C GLU A 47 -41.61 -4.96 8.76
N ARG A 48 -41.43 -6.29 8.83
CA ARG A 48 -41.92 -7.12 9.95
C ARG A 48 -40.91 -7.29 11.09
N GLY A 49 -39.72 -6.71 10.99
CA GLY A 49 -38.68 -6.79 12.02
C GLY A 49 -37.97 -8.15 12.13
N TYR A 50 -38.17 -9.06 11.17
CA TYR A 50 -37.54 -10.39 11.15
C TYR A 50 -36.18 -10.42 10.43
N HIS A 51 -35.80 -9.33 9.76
CA HIS A 51 -34.58 -9.30 8.95
C HIS A 51 -33.32 -9.69 9.72
N ALA A 52 -33.15 -9.19 10.95
CA ALA A 52 -32.00 -9.54 11.80
C ALA A 52 -31.98 -11.03 12.19
N GLU A 53 -33.14 -11.60 12.51
CA GLU A 53 -33.28 -13.01 12.84
C GLU A 53 -33.02 -13.91 11.61
N TYR A 54 -33.50 -13.49 10.44
CA TYR A 54 -33.22 -14.15 9.18
C TYR A 54 -31.74 -14.12 8.80
N CYS A 55 -31.05 -12.98 8.94
CA CYS A 55 -29.61 -12.89 8.71
C CYS A 55 -28.84 -13.80 9.67
N ASN A 56 -29.16 -13.77 10.97
CA ASN A 56 -28.55 -14.66 11.95
C ASN A 56 -28.80 -16.14 11.64
N TRP A 57 -30.02 -16.50 11.22
CA TRP A 57 -30.35 -17.85 10.79
C TRP A 57 -29.56 -18.24 9.53
N ARG A 58 -29.53 -17.38 8.51
CA ARG A 58 -28.80 -17.61 7.25
C ARG A 58 -27.31 -17.81 7.51
N ASP A 59 -26.71 -16.97 8.34
CA ASP A 59 -25.28 -17.04 8.66
C ASP A 59 -24.99 -18.28 9.53
N SER A 60 -25.87 -18.64 10.45
CA SER A 60 -25.79 -19.88 11.23
C SER A 60 -25.98 -21.12 10.35
N TYR A 61 -26.87 -21.05 9.36
CA TYR A 61 -27.11 -22.10 8.38
C TYR A 61 -25.91 -22.28 7.43
N LEU A 62 -25.29 -21.17 7.01
CA LEU A 62 -24.04 -21.19 6.25
C LEU A 62 -22.91 -21.81 7.07
N LYS A 63 -22.74 -21.41 8.33
CA LYS A 63 -21.76 -22.03 9.25
C LYS A 63 -22.04 -23.52 9.46
N TRP A 64 -23.30 -23.91 9.64
CA TRP A 64 -23.71 -25.31 9.75
C TRP A 64 -23.40 -26.11 8.48
N ARG A 65 -23.63 -25.53 7.29
CA ARG A 65 -23.26 -26.12 5.99
C ARG A 65 -21.75 -26.15 5.74
N GLN A 66 -20.97 -25.30 6.41
CA GLN A 66 -19.50 -25.31 6.42
C GLN A 66 -18.92 -26.32 7.43
N GLY A 67 -19.77 -27.10 8.11
CA GLY A 67 -19.33 -28.15 9.03
C GLY A 67 -19.13 -27.67 10.47
N ASP A 68 -19.58 -26.47 10.82
CA ASP A 68 -19.58 -26.02 12.21
C ASP A 68 -20.58 -26.85 13.06
N HIS A 69 -20.51 -26.71 14.38
CA HIS A 69 -20.68 -27.77 15.38
C HIS A 69 -21.81 -28.79 15.09
N LYS A 70 -21.46 -29.84 14.32
CA LYS A 70 -22.21 -31.06 13.95
C LYS A 70 -23.17 -30.97 12.74
N GLY A 71 -22.92 -30.08 11.78
CA GLY A 71 -23.63 -30.01 10.49
C GLY A 71 -23.04 -30.81 9.32
N ALA A 72 -23.80 -30.87 8.20
CA ALA A 72 -23.59 -31.73 7.03
C ALA A 72 -22.21 -31.54 6.38
N LYS A 73 -21.33 -32.53 6.54
CA LYS A 73 -20.03 -32.56 5.89
C LYS A 73 -20.21 -32.79 4.38
N GLY A 74 -19.86 -31.80 3.56
CA GLY A 74 -19.53 -32.02 2.14
C GLY A 74 -20.46 -31.41 1.10
N GLU A 75 -21.64 -30.91 1.43
CA GLU A 75 -22.57 -30.42 0.38
C GLU A 75 -22.26 -29.00 -0.15
N ASN A 76 -21.58 -28.15 0.64
CA ASN A 76 -21.36 -26.75 0.25
C ASN A 76 -19.90 -26.25 0.35
N CYS A 77 -18.94 -27.09 0.76
CA CYS A 77 -17.51 -26.72 0.70
C CYS A 77 -17.05 -26.47 -0.75
N GLU A 78 -17.73 -27.09 -1.72
CA GLU A 78 -17.49 -26.97 -3.15
C GLU A 78 -18.57 -26.20 -3.90
N SER A 79 -19.56 -25.60 -3.21
CA SER A 79 -20.54 -24.77 -3.92
C SER A 79 -19.81 -23.58 -4.55
N THR A 80 -19.59 -23.69 -5.85
CA THR A 80 -18.93 -22.75 -6.75
C THR A 80 -19.41 -21.32 -6.55
N HIS A 81 -20.62 -21.11 -6.02
CA HIS A 81 -21.15 -19.80 -5.69
C HIS A 81 -20.46 -19.05 -4.55
N ILE A 82 -19.89 -19.69 -3.51
CA ILE A 82 -19.14 -18.98 -2.45
C ILE A 82 -17.70 -18.71 -2.91
N LYS A 83 -17.07 -19.68 -3.57
CA LYS A 83 -15.75 -19.51 -4.21
C LYS A 83 -15.77 -18.47 -5.34
N ASN A 84 -16.87 -18.37 -6.11
CA ASN A 84 -17.04 -17.36 -7.15
C ASN A 84 -17.62 -16.02 -6.65
N ARG A 85 -18.32 -15.97 -5.49
CA ARG A 85 -18.84 -14.70 -4.93
C ARG A 85 -17.91 -14.00 -3.97
N MET A 86 -16.93 -14.68 -3.36
CA MET A 86 -15.76 -14.01 -2.81
C MET A 86 -14.88 -13.56 -3.97
N GLY A 87 -15.45 -12.67 -4.79
CA GLY A 87 -14.75 -11.92 -5.80
C GLY A 87 -13.55 -11.30 -5.09
N THR A 88 -12.40 -11.50 -5.71
CA THR A 88 -11.04 -11.11 -5.28
C THR A 88 -10.94 -9.87 -4.38
N PHE A 89 -11.84 -8.88 -4.50
CA PHE A 89 -11.89 -7.72 -3.63
C PHE A 89 -12.12 -8.03 -2.15
N GLU A 90 -13.13 -8.82 -1.79
CA GLU A 90 -13.42 -9.16 -0.38
C GLU A 90 -12.28 -9.99 0.24
N TYR A 91 -11.60 -10.80 -0.58
CA TYR A 91 -10.41 -11.53 -0.16
C TYR A 91 -9.28 -10.57 0.22
N TRP A 92 -8.99 -9.59 -0.63
CA TRP A 92 -7.93 -8.64 -0.34
C TRP A 92 -8.35 -7.65 0.74
N TYR A 93 -9.58 -7.16 0.77
CA TYR A 93 -10.03 -6.11 1.69
C TYR A 93 -11.17 -6.62 2.59
N PRO A 94 -10.91 -7.63 3.45
CA PRO A 94 -11.96 -8.25 4.25
C PRO A 94 -12.54 -7.28 5.28
N THR A 95 -11.77 -6.26 5.66
CA THR A 95 -12.15 -5.27 6.67
C THR A 95 -11.73 -3.86 6.28
N VAL A 96 -12.44 -2.87 6.81
CA VAL A 96 -12.07 -1.43 6.69
C VAL A 96 -10.68 -1.16 7.27
N SER A 97 -10.28 -1.93 8.30
CA SER A 97 -8.96 -1.84 8.92
C SER A 97 -7.85 -2.28 7.96
N ALA A 98 -8.04 -3.40 7.25
CA ALA A 98 -7.08 -3.87 6.24
C ALA A 98 -6.95 -2.88 5.07
N TYR A 99 -8.08 -2.31 4.61
CA TYR A 99 -8.08 -1.26 3.61
C TYR A 99 -7.31 -0.01 4.08
N ASN A 100 -7.59 0.50 5.27
CA ASN A 100 -6.92 1.67 5.84
C ASN A 100 -5.43 1.41 6.07
N PHE A 101 -5.05 0.21 6.50
CA PHE A 101 -3.66 -0.19 6.66
C PHE A 101 -2.89 -0.08 5.35
N ARG A 102 -3.39 -0.71 4.27
CA ARG A 102 -2.72 -0.65 2.95
C ARG A 102 -2.69 0.75 2.37
N ARG A 103 -3.77 1.50 2.51
CA ARG A 103 -3.82 2.91 2.14
C ARG A 103 -2.75 3.74 2.86
N THR A 104 -2.58 3.49 4.15
CA THR A 104 -1.57 4.17 4.98
C THR A 104 -0.16 3.77 4.57
N CYS A 105 0.09 2.48 4.31
CA CYS A 105 1.36 1.99 3.78
C CYS A 105 1.68 2.66 2.43
N ALA A 106 0.79 2.60 1.45
CA ALA A 106 0.98 3.20 0.13
C ALA A 106 1.27 4.72 0.21
N TYR A 107 0.59 5.44 1.11
CA TYR A 107 0.87 6.84 1.38
C TYR A 107 2.30 7.07 1.85
N TRP A 108 2.70 6.39 2.93
CA TRP A 108 4.00 6.59 3.54
C TRP A 108 5.13 6.11 2.65
N ILE A 109 4.98 5.01 1.91
CA ILE A 109 6.00 4.57 0.97
C ILE A 109 6.24 5.66 -0.09
N GLY A 110 5.18 6.24 -0.66
CA GLY A 110 5.30 7.34 -1.63
C GLY A 110 5.98 8.58 -1.04
N VAL A 111 5.58 9.01 0.17
CA VAL A 111 6.18 10.17 0.86
C VAL A 111 7.67 9.94 1.16
N LEU A 112 8.01 8.78 1.76
CA LEU A 112 9.38 8.43 2.13
C LEU A 112 10.28 8.31 0.90
N PHE A 113 9.78 7.79 -0.23
CA PHE A 113 10.56 7.77 -1.47
C PHE A 113 10.79 9.15 -2.05
N VAL A 114 9.77 10.03 -2.08
CA VAL A 114 9.95 11.42 -2.54
C VAL A 114 10.99 12.12 -1.68
N GLU A 115 10.86 12.04 -0.36
CA GLU A 115 11.78 12.67 0.58
C GLU A 115 13.21 12.12 0.47
N GLY A 116 13.37 10.80 0.46
CA GLY A 116 14.67 10.16 0.28
C GLY A 116 15.37 10.58 -1.00
N CYS A 117 14.63 10.67 -2.12
CA CYS A 117 15.18 11.15 -3.39
C CYS A 117 15.58 12.62 -3.36
N LEU A 118 14.85 13.49 -2.65
CA LEU A 118 15.21 14.90 -2.50
C LEU A 118 16.56 15.06 -1.77
N PHE A 119 16.80 14.25 -0.75
CA PHE A 119 18.10 14.20 -0.07
C PHE A 119 19.22 13.66 -0.97
N PHE A 120 18.95 12.64 -1.79
CA PHE A 120 19.94 12.14 -2.76
C PHE A 120 20.29 13.14 -3.85
N LEU A 121 19.34 14.00 -4.28
CA LEU A 121 19.62 15.08 -5.24
C LEU A 121 20.47 16.20 -4.64
N TRP A 122 20.52 16.31 -3.31
CA TRP A 122 21.21 17.40 -2.65
C TRP A 122 22.74 17.32 -2.80
N GLN A 123 23.34 16.14 -2.60
CA GLN A 123 24.78 15.94 -2.78
C GLN A 123 25.30 16.41 -4.16
N PRO A 124 24.78 15.93 -5.29
CA PRO A 124 25.32 16.31 -6.60
C PRO A 124 25.04 17.79 -6.92
N LEU A 125 23.98 18.38 -6.36
CA LEU A 125 23.78 19.84 -6.44
C LEU A 125 24.88 20.56 -5.68
N PHE A 126 25.21 20.11 -4.47
CA PHE A 126 26.28 20.67 -3.66
C PHE A 126 27.65 20.57 -4.36
N GLU A 127 27.99 19.40 -4.91
CA GLU A 127 29.21 19.18 -5.69
C GLU A 127 29.28 20.07 -6.94
N LEU A 128 28.14 20.36 -7.58
CA LEU A 128 28.09 21.26 -8.75
C LEU A 128 28.38 22.73 -8.39
N TYR A 129 28.04 23.17 -7.18
CA TYR A 129 28.24 24.55 -6.73
C TYR A 129 29.56 24.75 -5.97
N TRP A 130 30.21 23.67 -5.51
CA TRP A 130 31.40 23.70 -4.66
C TRP A 130 32.42 22.64 -5.07
N ASP A 131 33.48 23.07 -5.76
CA ASP A 131 34.56 22.19 -6.23
C ASP A 131 35.49 21.70 -5.11
N ASP A 132 35.68 22.49 -4.04
CA ASP A 132 36.55 22.15 -2.90
C ASP A 132 35.98 22.72 -1.57
N PRO A 133 34.85 22.17 -1.08
CA PRO A 133 34.24 22.63 0.15
C PRO A 133 35.11 22.29 1.36
N PRO A 134 35.13 23.13 2.41
CA PRO A 134 35.76 22.76 3.68
C PRO A 134 35.23 21.41 4.18
N LYS A 135 36.10 20.52 4.67
CA LYS A 135 35.73 19.16 5.14
C LYS A 135 34.52 19.13 6.07
N ARG A 136 34.38 20.14 6.93
CA ARG A 136 33.22 20.30 7.82
C ARG A 136 31.92 20.52 7.04
N MET A 137 31.95 21.39 6.04
CA MET A 137 30.82 21.67 5.15
C MET A 137 30.49 20.43 4.33
N GLU A 138 31.49 19.75 3.76
CA GLU A 138 31.32 18.48 3.06
C GLU A 138 30.61 17.43 3.95
N PHE A 139 31.03 17.28 5.20
CA PHE A 139 30.39 16.35 6.14
C PHE A 139 28.92 16.69 6.41
N TRP A 140 28.62 17.95 6.78
CA TRP A 140 27.28 18.34 7.22
C TRP A 140 26.31 18.58 6.07
N ILE A 141 26.80 19.02 4.91
CA ILE A 141 25.97 19.41 3.77
C ILE A 141 25.95 18.32 2.69
N SER A 142 26.98 17.49 2.56
CA SER A 142 26.95 16.37 1.62
C SER A 142 26.62 15.07 2.33
N LYS A 143 27.51 14.60 3.23
CA LYS A 143 27.44 13.26 3.81
C LYS A 143 26.21 13.01 4.68
N MET A 144 25.86 13.97 5.54
CA MET A 144 24.69 13.86 6.42
C MET A 144 23.37 13.77 5.61
N PRO A 145 23.06 14.68 4.67
CA PRO A 145 21.88 14.54 3.82
C PRO A 145 21.76 13.18 3.12
N ILE A 146 22.84 12.63 2.57
CA ILE A 146 22.83 11.30 1.93
C ILE A 146 22.45 10.21 2.95
N LEU A 147 23.00 10.27 4.16
CA LEU A 147 22.68 9.31 5.22
C LEU A 147 21.20 9.38 5.59
N PHE A 148 20.65 10.58 5.76
CA PHE A 148 19.22 10.79 6.00
C PHE A 148 18.37 10.27 4.83
N GLY A 149 18.74 10.61 3.59
CA GLY A 149 18.08 10.14 2.39
C GLY A 149 18.04 8.61 2.31
N THR A 150 19.16 7.96 2.64
CA THR A 150 19.28 6.48 2.68
C THR A 150 18.36 5.88 3.73
N THR A 151 18.34 6.44 4.93
CA THR A 151 17.48 5.93 6.03
C THR A 151 16.00 6.09 5.68
N ILE A 152 15.60 7.26 5.15
CA ILE A 152 14.20 7.53 4.82
C ILE A 152 13.76 6.68 3.62
N PHE A 153 14.56 6.59 2.57
CA PHE A 153 14.28 5.74 1.41
C PHE A 153 14.21 4.25 1.80
N GLY A 154 15.15 3.80 2.64
CA GLY A 154 15.14 2.45 3.21
C GLY A 154 13.91 2.16 4.06
N ALA A 155 13.43 3.14 4.84
CA ALA A 155 12.17 3.03 5.58
C ALA A 155 10.96 2.87 4.64
N GLY A 156 10.96 3.55 3.48
CA GLY A 156 9.96 3.36 2.43
C GLY A 156 9.97 1.93 1.88
N ILE A 157 11.15 1.35 1.61
CA ILE A 157 11.28 -0.04 1.17
C ILE A 157 10.78 -1.01 2.24
N TYR A 158 11.17 -0.78 3.49
CA TYR A 158 10.72 -1.60 4.61
C TYR A 158 9.19 -1.54 4.79
N MET A 159 8.57 -0.37 4.63
CA MET A 159 7.11 -0.26 4.66
C MET A 159 6.41 -1.04 3.54
N GLY A 160 7.00 -1.09 2.34
CA GLY A 160 6.53 -1.95 1.25
C GLY A 160 6.67 -3.44 1.55
N TYR A 161 7.78 -3.83 2.18
CA TYR A 161 7.95 -5.19 2.70
C TYR A 161 6.93 -5.52 3.81
N VAL A 162 6.64 -4.58 4.72
CA VAL A 162 5.61 -4.73 5.75
C VAL A 162 4.21 -4.91 5.12
N GLU A 163 3.89 -4.17 4.06
CA GLU A 163 2.65 -4.38 3.31
C GLU A 163 2.58 -5.79 2.72
N LEU A 164 3.68 -6.28 2.13
CA LEU A 164 3.77 -7.63 1.55
C LEU A 164 3.55 -8.73 2.59
N ILE A 165 4.23 -8.69 3.73
CA ILE A 165 4.16 -9.78 4.73
C ILE A 165 2.83 -9.81 5.50
N ASN A 166 2.04 -8.75 5.41
CA ASN A 166 0.71 -8.64 6.03
C ASN A 166 -0.44 -8.76 5.02
N MET A 167 -0.18 -9.26 3.80
CA MET A 167 -1.23 -9.35 2.76
C MET A 167 -2.48 -10.12 3.23
N ASP A 168 -2.30 -11.24 3.94
CA ASP A 168 -3.40 -12.12 4.39
C ASP A 168 -3.78 -11.95 5.86
N THR A 169 -3.23 -10.92 6.52
CA THR A 169 -3.44 -10.72 7.96
C THR A 169 -4.67 -9.84 8.17
N ASP A 170 -5.71 -10.37 8.84
CA ASP A 170 -6.78 -9.51 9.34
C ASP A 170 -6.24 -8.70 10.52
N THR A 171 -5.97 -7.43 10.27
CA THR A 171 -5.41 -6.48 11.22
C THR A 171 -6.30 -6.23 12.44
N ASN A 172 -7.59 -6.61 12.37
CA ASN A 172 -8.49 -6.54 13.53
C ASN A 172 -8.32 -7.74 14.48
N LEU A 173 -8.00 -8.92 13.94
CA LEU A 173 -7.90 -10.15 14.71
C LEU A 173 -6.47 -10.46 15.14
N THR A 174 -5.51 -10.03 14.34
CA THR A 174 -4.09 -10.38 14.49
C THR A 174 -3.23 -9.13 14.43
N ARG A 175 -2.22 -9.07 15.31
CA ARG A 175 -1.25 -7.98 15.29
C ARG A 175 -0.47 -8.03 13.97
N PRO A 176 -0.21 -6.88 13.33
CA PRO A 176 0.64 -6.85 12.15
C PRO A 176 2.00 -7.47 12.45
N ASN A 177 2.51 -8.25 11.50
CA ASN A 177 3.85 -8.78 11.53
C ASN A 177 4.82 -7.72 10.98
N PHE A 178 5.90 -7.48 11.71
CA PHE A 178 6.90 -6.47 11.33
C PHE A 178 8.23 -7.09 10.87
N LEU A 179 8.42 -8.40 11.03
CA LEU A 179 9.75 -9.01 10.91
C LEU A 179 9.80 -10.07 9.81
N TRP A 180 8.90 -11.06 9.87
CA TRP A 180 9.10 -12.29 9.12
C TRP A 180 7.91 -12.64 8.24
N CYS A 181 8.13 -12.84 6.94
CA CYS A 181 7.10 -13.42 6.09
C CYS A 181 6.93 -14.92 6.39
N ASP A 182 5.73 -15.38 6.73
CA ASP A 182 5.45 -16.82 6.70
C ASP A 182 5.37 -17.28 5.24
N TRP A 183 6.53 -17.55 4.66
CA TRP A 183 6.68 -18.03 3.28
C TRP A 183 5.85 -19.29 3.03
N LYS A 184 5.64 -20.13 4.04
CA LYS A 184 4.84 -21.35 3.89
C LYS A 184 3.35 -21.03 3.85
N ALA A 185 2.87 -20.04 4.60
CA ALA A 185 1.49 -19.59 4.49
C ALA A 185 1.23 -18.95 3.13
N LEU A 186 2.11 -18.04 2.72
CA LEU A 186 2.02 -17.38 1.42
C LEU A 186 2.08 -18.41 0.28
N TYR A 187 3.02 -19.36 0.32
CA TYR A 187 3.11 -20.44 -0.66
C TYR A 187 1.90 -21.38 -0.66
N ARG A 188 1.33 -21.70 0.51
CA ARG A 188 0.11 -22.52 0.59
C ARG A 188 -1.09 -21.83 -0.06
N LEU A 189 -1.22 -20.52 0.11
CA LEU A 189 -2.26 -19.75 -0.58
C LEU A 189 -2.09 -19.77 -2.09
N LEU A 190 -0.85 -19.82 -2.57
CA LEU A 190 -0.56 -19.99 -3.99
C LEU A 190 -0.97 -21.38 -4.50
N GLN A 191 -0.67 -22.44 -3.74
CA GLN A 191 -1.00 -23.81 -4.11
C GLN A 191 -2.51 -24.08 -4.10
N GLN A 192 -3.23 -23.64 -3.06
CA GLN A 192 -4.67 -23.88 -2.93
C GLN A 192 -5.50 -23.34 -4.09
N ARG A 193 -4.98 -22.34 -4.81
CA ARG A 193 -5.65 -21.75 -5.98
C ARG A 193 -5.37 -22.52 -7.28
N GLU A 194 -4.17 -23.08 -7.45
CA GLU A 194 -3.85 -23.96 -8.60
C GLU A 194 -4.71 -25.24 -8.58
N GLU A 195 -4.92 -25.81 -7.39
CA GLU A 195 -5.77 -26.98 -7.21
C GLU A 195 -7.25 -26.67 -7.50
N GLY A 196 -7.71 -25.45 -7.18
CA GLY A 196 -9.10 -25.03 -7.39
C GLY A 196 -9.52 -24.88 -8.85
N ASP A 197 -8.61 -24.50 -9.75
CA ASP A 197 -8.92 -24.34 -11.18
C ASP A 197 -9.02 -25.70 -11.90
N THR A 198 -8.24 -26.69 -11.47
CA THR A 198 -8.11 -27.98 -12.16
C THR A 198 -9.39 -28.84 -12.07
N ASP A 199 -10.11 -28.78 -10.95
CA ASP A 199 -11.31 -29.58 -10.74
C ASP A 199 -12.57 -29.00 -11.43
N SER A 200 -12.53 -27.74 -11.85
CA SER A 200 -13.68 -27.07 -12.47
C SER A 200 -13.88 -27.41 -13.97
N THR A 201 -12.89 -28.03 -14.62
CA THR A 201 -12.91 -28.28 -16.07
C THR A 201 -13.49 -29.62 -16.52
N CYS A 202 -13.90 -30.52 -15.62
CA CYS A 202 -14.16 -31.92 -16.00
C CYS A 202 -15.62 -32.40 -16.08
N SER A 203 -16.65 -31.58 -15.78
CA SER A 203 -18.01 -32.14 -15.62
C SER A 203 -19.07 -31.86 -16.70
N ASP A 204 -18.94 -30.93 -17.65
CA ASP A 204 -20.04 -30.71 -18.63
C ASP A 204 -19.60 -30.11 -19.99
N SER A 205 -18.70 -30.79 -20.70
CA SER A 205 -18.13 -30.34 -22.00
C SER A 205 -19.02 -30.54 -23.23
N SER A 206 -20.35 -30.70 -23.10
CA SER A 206 -21.21 -31.01 -24.25
C SER A 206 -21.95 -29.86 -24.92
N ASN A 207 -21.97 -28.61 -24.40
CA ASN A 207 -22.84 -27.56 -24.99
C ASN A 207 -22.34 -26.10 -25.06
N ALA A 208 -21.10 -25.76 -24.70
CA ALA A 208 -20.64 -24.36 -24.69
C ALA A 208 -19.60 -24.05 -25.79
N GLN A 209 -20.04 -24.05 -27.05
CA GLN A 209 -19.16 -23.84 -28.23
C GLN A 209 -19.00 -22.36 -28.66
N GLY A 210 -19.32 -21.38 -27.81
CA GLY A 210 -19.47 -19.98 -28.24
C GLY A 210 -18.65 -18.90 -27.53
N ALA A 211 -17.95 -19.20 -26.43
CA ALA A 211 -17.27 -18.19 -25.63
C ALA A 211 -15.76 -18.45 -25.53
N ASN A 212 -15.06 -18.30 -26.67
CA ASN A 212 -13.59 -18.21 -26.72
C ASN A 212 -13.08 -16.85 -26.18
N GLY A 213 -13.54 -16.46 -24.99
CA GLY A 213 -12.95 -15.37 -24.23
C GLY A 213 -11.85 -15.96 -23.37
N SER A 214 -10.60 -15.86 -23.84
CA SER A 214 -9.38 -16.29 -23.16
C SER A 214 -9.28 -15.68 -21.75
N CYS A 215 -9.89 -16.34 -20.76
CA CYS A 215 -9.74 -16.01 -19.35
C CYS A 215 -8.58 -16.82 -18.76
N ASP A 216 -7.48 -16.94 -19.51
CA ASP A 216 -6.20 -17.36 -18.95
C ASP A 216 -5.67 -16.19 -18.11
N VAL A 217 -6.32 -15.93 -16.99
CA VAL A 217 -5.88 -14.93 -16.04
C VAL A 217 -4.74 -15.56 -15.25
N TYR A 218 -3.56 -15.52 -15.86
CA TYR A 218 -2.29 -15.94 -15.28
C TYR A 218 -1.95 -15.04 -14.07
N TRP A 219 -2.57 -15.32 -12.93
CA TRP A 219 -2.38 -14.62 -11.63
C TRP A 219 -1.14 -15.10 -10.89
N TYR A 220 0.03 -15.13 -11.51
CA TYR A 220 1.20 -15.62 -10.81
C TYR A 220 2.44 -14.85 -11.22
N GLN A 221 2.84 -13.91 -10.35
CA GLN A 221 4.26 -13.77 -9.97
C GLN A 221 4.45 -13.25 -8.52
N PRO A 222 3.93 -13.96 -7.51
CA PRO A 222 4.25 -13.69 -6.11
C PRO A 222 5.77 -13.77 -5.87
N LEU A 223 6.47 -14.65 -6.59
CA LEU A 223 7.92 -14.78 -6.45
C LEU A 223 8.66 -13.52 -6.87
N SER A 224 8.23 -12.81 -7.92
CA SER A 224 8.88 -11.55 -8.29
C SER A 224 8.55 -10.42 -7.30
N SER A 225 7.33 -10.38 -6.74
CA SER A 225 6.98 -9.48 -5.64
C SER A 225 7.89 -9.66 -4.43
N ILE A 226 7.99 -10.92 -3.99
CA ILE A 226 8.76 -11.33 -2.82
C ILE A 226 10.24 -11.05 -3.04
N ALA A 227 10.78 -11.57 -4.15
CA ALA A 227 12.18 -11.37 -4.49
C ALA A 227 12.50 -9.89 -4.63
N GLY A 228 11.64 -9.12 -5.31
CA GLY A 228 11.80 -7.68 -5.49
C GLY A 228 11.93 -6.94 -4.16
N TRP A 229 10.98 -7.12 -3.23
CA TRP A 229 11.01 -6.42 -1.94
C TRP A 229 12.19 -6.86 -1.06
N VAL A 230 12.51 -8.15 -1.02
CA VAL A 230 13.66 -8.66 -0.24
C VAL A 230 14.98 -8.13 -0.81
N ILE A 231 15.13 -8.14 -2.14
CA ILE A 231 16.34 -7.66 -2.81
C ILE A 231 16.48 -6.15 -2.62
N TYR A 232 15.40 -5.36 -2.75
CA TYR A 232 15.43 -3.94 -2.43
C TYR A 232 15.82 -3.67 -0.98
N LEU A 233 15.29 -4.45 -0.03
CA LEU A 233 15.63 -4.29 1.39
C LEU A 233 17.11 -4.58 1.65
N ILE A 234 17.67 -5.64 1.06
CA ILE A 234 19.10 -5.93 1.13
C ILE A 234 19.91 -4.78 0.52
N GLY A 235 19.51 -4.28 -0.65
CA GLY A 235 20.18 -3.15 -1.30
C GLY A 235 20.19 -1.89 -0.44
N ALA A 236 19.06 -1.54 0.17
CA ALA A 236 18.95 -0.40 1.07
C ALA A 236 19.81 -0.55 2.33
N LEU A 237 19.87 -1.76 2.91
CA LEU A 237 20.73 -2.04 4.06
C LEU A 237 22.22 -1.90 3.72
N LEU A 238 22.64 -2.38 2.54
CA LEU A 238 24.02 -2.22 2.06
C LEU A 238 24.40 -0.74 1.86
N TYR A 239 23.51 0.05 1.25
CA TYR A 239 23.69 1.51 1.16
C TYR A 239 23.77 2.17 2.54
N GLN A 240 22.92 1.75 3.48
CA GLN A 240 22.93 2.30 4.83
C GLN A 240 24.25 2.00 5.56
N ILE A 241 24.78 0.79 5.41
CA ILE A 241 26.09 0.41 5.96
C ILE A 241 27.19 1.26 5.33
N ALA A 242 27.23 1.36 4.00
CA ALA A 242 28.23 2.15 3.29
C ALA A 242 28.20 3.62 3.67
N ASN A 243 27.02 4.24 3.66
CA ASN A 243 26.88 5.66 3.97
C ASN A 243 27.16 5.96 5.44
N MET A 244 26.90 5.03 6.36
CA MET A 244 27.32 5.15 7.75
C MET A 244 28.84 5.03 7.89
N ALA A 245 29.47 4.09 7.18
CA ALA A 245 30.92 3.91 7.19
C ALA A 245 31.66 5.09 6.53
N ASN A 246 31.09 5.71 5.50
CA ASN A 246 31.64 6.89 4.83
C ASN A 246 31.69 8.15 5.73
N MET A 247 31.02 8.10 6.89
CA MET A 247 31.14 9.12 7.94
C MET A 247 32.44 9.01 8.73
N LEU A 248 33.13 7.87 8.63
CA LEU A 248 34.36 7.58 9.34
C LEU A 248 35.56 7.84 8.41
N GLU A 249 36.65 8.36 8.96
CA GLU A 249 37.94 8.44 8.27
C GLU A 249 38.57 7.04 8.27
N LEU A 250 38.36 6.28 7.20
CA LEU A 250 38.87 4.92 7.03
C LEU A 250 40.15 4.91 6.17
N GLU A 251 41.00 3.91 6.41
CA GLU A 251 42.10 3.57 5.50
C GLU A 251 41.55 3.16 4.13
N GLU A 252 42.29 3.44 3.06
CA GLU A 252 41.86 3.25 1.66
C GLU A 252 41.36 1.82 1.38
N GLU A 253 42.09 0.79 1.83
CA GLU A 253 41.67 -0.61 1.65
C GLU A 253 40.34 -0.92 2.36
N LEU A 254 40.15 -0.37 3.55
CA LEU A 254 38.94 -0.58 4.34
C LEU A 254 37.76 0.24 3.79
N HIS A 255 38.04 1.43 3.26
CA HIS A 255 37.07 2.27 2.58
C HIS A 255 36.49 1.54 1.36
N ALA A 256 37.34 0.98 0.51
CA ALA A 256 36.90 0.18 -0.64
C ALA A 256 36.00 -1.00 -0.20
N GLN A 257 36.40 -1.73 0.86
CA GLN A 257 35.68 -2.92 1.33
C GLN A 257 34.32 -2.62 2.00
N ILE A 258 34.21 -1.53 2.77
CA ILE A 258 33.01 -1.26 3.60
C ILE A 258 32.12 -0.15 3.00
N VAL A 259 32.67 0.72 2.17
CA VAL A 259 31.91 1.79 1.50
C VAL A 259 31.63 1.43 0.04
N GLU A 260 32.66 1.29 -0.79
CA GLU A 260 32.48 1.17 -2.24
C GLU A 260 31.80 -0.15 -2.64
N TRP A 261 32.31 -1.29 -2.19
CA TRP A 261 31.73 -2.59 -2.55
C TRP A 261 30.27 -2.74 -2.09
N PRO A 262 29.88 -2.37 -0.86
CA PRO A 262 28.48 -2.39 -0.47
C PRO A 262 27.59 -1.43 -1.29
N LEU A 263 28.09 -0.26 -1.72
CA LEU A 263 27.36 0.60 -2.66
C LEU A 263 27.16 -0.09 -4.02
N VAL A 264 28.18 -0.74 -4.56
CA VAL A 264 28.10 -1.48 -5.84
C VAL A 264 27.08 -2.61 -5.73
N PHE A 265 27.20 -3.47 -4.71
CA PHE A 265 26.27 -4.58 -4.51
C PHE A 265 24.84 -4.09 -4.22
N GLY A 266 24.70 -3.01 -3.45
CA GLY A 266 23.40 -2.39 -3.23
C GLY A 266 22.77 -1.87 -4.54
N GLY A 267 23.58 -1.29 -5.42
CA GLY A 267 23.15 -0.79 -6.73
C GLY A 267 22.67 -1.94 -7.63
N VAL A 268 23.42 -3.05 -7.63
CA VAL A 268 23.01 -4.30 -8.31
C VAL A 268 21.69 -4.81 -7.74
N CYS A 269 21.50 -4.78 -6.42
CA CYS A 269 20.22 -5.15 -5.81
C CYS A 269 19.07 -4.24 -6.30
N PHE A 270 19.26 -2.92 -6.36
CA PHE A 270 18.25 -2.01 -6.91
C PHE A 270 17.90 -2.31 -8.38
N PHE A 271 18.91 -2.59 -9.20
CA PHE A 271 18.70 -3.03 -10.58
C PHE A 271 17.88 -4.33 -10.68
N ILE A 272 18.24 -5.35 -9.90
CA ILE A 272 17.52 -6.63 -9.91
C ILE A 272 16.10 -6.47 -9.35
N GLY A 273 15.90 -5.67 -8.31
CA GLY A 273 14.57 -5.32 -7.80
C GLY A 273 13.70 -4.64 -8.88
N GLY A 274 14.30 -3.74 -9.67
CA GLY A 274 13.65 -3.14 -10.83
C GLY A 274 13.29 -4.17 -11.92
N CYS A 275 14.16 -5.15 -12.19
CA CYS A 275 13.82 -6.28 -13.07
C CYS A 275 12.59 -7.03 -12.53
N CYS A 276 12.54 -7.31 -11.22
CA CYS A 276 11.39 -7.97 -10.60
C CYS A 276 10.11 -7.16 -10.81
N GLU A 277 10.14 -5.82 -10.76
CA GLU A 277 8.99 -4.97 -11.05
C GLU A 277 8.53 -5.07 -12.51
N LEU A 278 9.45 -4.98 -13.47
CA LEU A 278 9.12 -5.13 -14.89
C LEU A 278 8.49 -6.50 -15.18
N ILE A 279 8.99 -7.55 -14.49
CA ILE A 279 8.49 -8.91 -14.61
C ILE A 279 7.11 -9.08 -13.95
N HIS A 280 6.95 -8.58 -12.73
CA HIS A 280 5.68 -8.59 -12.03
C HIS A 280 4.57 -7.89 -12.84
N ASN A 281 4.89 -6.73 -13.42
CA ASN A 281 3.93 -5.90 -14.14
C ASN A 281 3.83 -6.22 -15.63
N ARG A 282 4.64 -7.14 -16.15
CA ARG A 282 4.73 -7.49 -17.57
C ARG A 282 4.87 -6.24 -18.45
N CYS A 283 5.78 -5.35 -18.08
CA CYS A 283 5.97 -4.08 -18.79
C CYS A 283 6.34 -4.28 -20.27
N TRP A 284 6.88 -5.44 -20.65
CA TRP A 284 7.15 -5.81 -22.06
C TRP A 284 5.90 -6.22 -22.86
N ALA A 285 4.81 -6.63 -22.19
CA ALA A 285 3.59 -7.14 -22.83
C ALA A 285 2.36 -6.23 -22.62
N THR A 286 2.52 -5.15 -21.85
CA THR A 286 1.44 -4.21 -21.52
C THR A 286 1.80 -2.81 -22.02
N PRO A 287 0.82 -2.03 -22.53
CA PRO A 287 1.08 -0.68 -22.98
C PRO A 287 1.42 0.27 -21.82
N PRO A 288 2.17 1.36 -22.06
CA PRO A 288 2.60 2.32 -21.03
C PRO A 288 1.50 3.31 -20.62
N ASN A 289 0.34 2.79 -20.21
CA ASN A 289 -0.86 3.59 -19.93
C ASN A 289 -1.28 3.60 -18.45
N THR A 290 -0.45 3.07 -17.55
CA THR A 290 -0.74 3.03 -16.11
C THR A 290 0.42 3.60 -15.30
N PHE A 291 0.13 4.18 -14.13
CA PHE A 291 1.17 4.64 -13.21
C PHE A 291 2.10 3.51 -12.77
N VAL A 292 1.55 2.31 -12.51
CA VAL A 292 2.32 1.09 -12.19
C VAL A 292 3.40 0.83 -13.23
N TRP A 293 3.06 0.93 -14.52
CA TRP A 293 4.01 0.71 -15.61
C TRP A 293 5.14 1.74 -15.57
N TRP A 294 4.78 3.03 -15.47
CA TRP A 294 5.76 4.11 -15.45
C TRP A 294 6.66 4.06 -14.21
N THR A 295 6.11 3.81 -13.01
CA THR A 295 6.90 3.62 -11.80
C THR A 295 7.87 2.46 -11.96
N SER A 296 7.43 1.31 -12.52
CA SER A 296 8.30 0.14 -12.71
C SER A 296 9.48 0.44 -13.63
N VAL A 297 9.23 1.14 -14.73
CA VAL A 297 10.28 1.53 -15.68
C VAL A 297 11.22 2.57 -15.08
N CYS A 298 10.68 3.58 -14.40
CA CYS A 298 11.47 4.58 -13.71
C CYS A 298 12.39 3.97 -12.64
N ASN A 299 11.88 3.05 -11.83
CA ASN A 299 12.66 2.34 -10.81
C ASN A 299 13.72 1.43 -11.43
N PHE A 300 13.41 0.73 -12.52
CA PHE A 300 14.39 -0.09 -13.24
C PHE A 300 15.54 0.73 -13.81
N VAL A 301 15.23 1.79 -14.57
CA VAL A 301 16.27 2.65 -15.16
C VAL A 301 17.01 3.43 -14.07
N GLY A 302 16.30 3.86 -13.02
CA GLY A 302 16.89 4.46 -11.82
C GLY A 302 17.88 3.53 -11.14
N GLY A 303 17.54 2.25 -10.98
CA GLY A 303 18.41 1.23 -10.42
C GLY A 303 19.69 1.00 -11.24
N ILE A 304 19.61 1.05 -12.57
CA ILE A 304 20.80 1.05 -13.44
C ILE A 304 21.68 2.28 -13.15
N GLY A 305 21.06 3.46 -13.04
CA GLY A 305 21.77 4.70 -12.72
C GLY A 305 22.51 4.61 -11.38
N PHE A 306 21.86 4.12 -10.33
CA PHE A 306 22.51 3.93 -9.02
C PHE A 306 23.63 2.89 -9.05
N TRP A 307 23.45 1.79 -9.78
CA TRP A 307 24.52 0.82 -9.95
C TRP A 307 25.74 1.43 -10.65
N PHE A 308 25.54 2.14 -11.76
CA PHE A 308 26.64 2.78 -12.48
C PHE A 308 27.27 3.91 -11.68
N CYS A 309 26.48 4.68 -10.92
CA CYS A 309 26.97 5.69 -9.99
C CYS A 309 27.86 5.09 -8.89
N ALA A 310 27.61 3.85 -8.46
CA ALA A 310 28.47 3.17 -7.49
C ALA A 310 29.79 2.66 -8.11
N CYS A 311 29.90 2.60 -9.44
CA CYS A 311 31.11 2.19 -10.16
C CYS A 311 31.92 3.42 -10.64
N SER A 312 32.25 4.32 -9.70
CA SER A 312 32.88 5.61 -10.00
C SER A 312 34.20 5.48 -10.77
N GLU A 313 35.01 4.45 -10.49
CA GLU A 313 36.27 4.17 -11.20
C GLU A 313 36.10 3.97 -12.71
N ILE A 314 34.95 3.40 -13.12
CA ILE A 314 34.68 3.08 -14.52
C ILE A 314 34.17 4.31 -15.27
N PHE A 315 33.32 5.11 -14.63
CA PHE A 315 32.61 6.22 -15.28
C PHE A 315 33.26 7.59 -15.04
N GLY A 316 34.19 7.71 -14.08
CA GLY A 316 34.94 8.93 -13.79
C GLY A 316 34.01 10.12 -13.51
N GLU A 317 34.22 11.22 -14.23
CA GLU A 317 33.45 12.47 -14.09
C GLU A 317 31.96 12.31 -14.42
N TYR A 318 31.56 11.31 -15.19
CA TYR A 318 30.15 11.08 -15.52
C TYR A 318 29.33 10.48 -14.37
N THR A 319 30.00 9.99 -13.33
CA THR A 319 29.37 9.30 -12.18
C THR A 319 28.29 10.16 -11.52
N THR A 320 28.59 11.42 -11.21
CA THR A 320 27.65 12.36 -10.58
C THR A 320 26.42 12.59 -11.46
N LEU A 321 26.61 12.80 -12.76
CA LEU A 321 25.51 13.01 -13.71
C LEU A 321 24.61 11.77 -13.83
N ILE A 322 25.21 10.57 -13.88
CA ILE A 322 24.48 9.30 -13.89
C ILE A 322 23.67 9.13 -12.60
N GLY A 323 24.27 9.43 -11.44
CA GLY A 323 23.60 9.42 -10.14
C GLY A 323 22.40 10.36 -10.07
N VAL A 324 22.55 11.60 -10.57
CA VAL A 324 21.44 12.58 -10.68
C VAL A 324 20.32 12.02 -11.55
N GLN A 325 20.63 11.49 -12.73
CA GLN A 325 19.63 10.90 -13.62
C GLN A 325 18.89 9.75 -12.95
N GLY A 326 19.62 8.85 -12.28
CA GLY A 326 19.04 7.74 -11.54
C GLY A 326 18.09 8.20 -10.44
N THR A 327 18.49 9.20 -9.67
CA THR A 327 17.69 9.77 -8.57
C THR A 327 16.47 10.52 -9.08
N VAL A 328 16.58 11.29 -10.16
CA VAL A 328 15.42 11.96 -10.80
C VAL A 328 14.39 10.93 -11.27
N LEU A 329 14.83 9.80 -11.83
CA LEU A 329 13.93 8.73 -12.24
C LEU A 329 13.21 8.08 -11.06
N TYR A 330 13.91 7.78 -9.96
CA TYR A 330 13.27 7.33 -8.73
C TYR A 330 12.29 8.37 -8.15
N LEU A 331 12.63 9.66 -8.20
CA LEU A 331 11.74 10.73 -7.76
C LEU A 331 10.45 10.78 -8.60
N ILE A 332 10.56 10.66 -9.92
CA ILE A 332 9.38 10.56 -10.81
C ILE A 332 8.56 9.32 -10.47
N GLY A 333 9.20 8.16 -10.27
CA GLY A 333 8.55 6.92 -9.84
C GLY A 333 7.83 7.08 -8.50
N ALA A 334 8.43 7.76 -7.54
CA ALA A 334 7.85 8.05 -6.23
C ALA A 334 6.62 8.99 -6.31
N VAL A 335 6.67 10.00 -7.17
CA VAL A 335 5.49 10.85 -7.44
C VAL A 335 4.37 10.04 -8.09
N PHE A 336 4.69 9.14 -9.03
CA PHE A 336 3.70 8.22 -9.59
C PHE A 336 3.14 7.24 -8.54
N SER A 337 3.94 6.83 -7.56
CA SER A 337 3.45 6.07 -6.39
C SER A 337 2.45 6.85 -5.55
N LEU A 338 2.65 8.16 -5.36
CA LEU A 338 1.64 9.02 -4.74
C LEU A 338 0.39 9.20 -5.63
N CYS A 339 0.54 9.23 -6.96
CA CYS A 339 -0.60 9.18 -7.87
C CYS A 339 -1.40 7.88 -7.69
N MET A 340 -0.71 6.74 -7.60
CA MET A 340 -1.33 5.43 -7.34
C MET A 340 -2.11 5.45 -6.04
N TRP A 341 -1.48 5.85 -4.92
CA TRP A 341 -2.15 6.03 -3.64
C TRP A 341 -3.41 6.91 -3.78
N ARG A 342 -3.30 8.04 -4.47
CA ARG A 342 -4.43 8.98 -4.61
C ARG A 342 -5.57 8.41 -5.44
N THR A 343 -5.29 7.50 -6.35
CA THR A 343 -6.26 6.71 -7.14
C THR A 343 -6.65 5.40 -6.46
N GLU A 344 -6.37 5.25 -5.15
CA GLU A 344 -6.68 4.05 -4.36
C GLU A 344 -6.07 2.76 -4.97
N GLN A 345 -4.91 2.90 -5.63
CA GLN A 345 -4.09 1.80 -6.12
C GLN A 345 -3.01 1.48 -5.08
N PHE A 346 -3.19 0.36 -4.37
CA PHE A 346 -2.35 -0.09 -3.28
C PHE A 346 -1.31 -1.11 -3.75
N GLY A 347 -0.34 -1.45 -2.90
CA GLY A 347 0.68 -2.44 -3.27
C GLY A 347 1.73 -1.97 -4.27
N LEU A 348 1.62 -0.73 -4.76
CA LEU A 348 2.57 -0.08 -5.68
C LEU A 348 2.89 -0.95 -6.91
N THR A 349 4.18 -1.11 -7.22
CA THR A 349 4.70 -1.87 -8.36
C THR A 349 4.77 -3.36 -8.09
N LEU A 350 5.22 -3.78 -6.91
CA LEU A 350 5.48 -5.19 -6.61
C LEU A 350 4.27 -5.94 -6.05
N ILE A 351 3.15 -5.28 -5.76
CA ILE A 351 1.89 -5.92 -5.34
C ILE A 351 0.72 -5.35 -6.16
N SER A 352 0.98 -5.00 -7.43
CA SER A 352 0.02 -4.32 -8.32
C SER A 352 -1.21 -5.16 -8.64
N ASN A 353 -1.15 -6.48 -8.40
CA ASN A 353 -2.28 -7.39 -8.55
C ASN A 353 -3.48 -7.00 -7.66
N LEU A 354 -3.24 -6.33 -6.53
CA LEU A 354 -4.30 -5.74 -5.69
C LEU A 354 -5.19 -4.79 -6.48
N ASN A 355 -4.64 -4.13 -7.49
CA ASN A 355 -5.32 -3.07 -8.25
C ASN A 355 -6.08 -3.58 -9.47
N ARG A 356 -5.82 -4.81 -9.93
CA ARG A 356 -6.53 -5.38 -11.10
C ARG A 356 -7.97 -5.73 -10.77
N VAL A 357 -8.17 -6.22 -9.56
CA VAL A 357 -9.46 -6.50 -8.94
C VAL A 357 -10.42 -5.29 -8.97
N HIS A 358 -9.84 -4.09 -8.94
CA HIS A 358 -10.60 -2.85 -8.90
C HIS A 358 -11.02 -2.37 -10.31
N ARG A 359 -10.39 -2.87 -11.37
CA ARG A 359 -10.50 -2.30 -12.73
C ARG A 359 -11.51 -2.97 -13.65
N ASP A 360 -11.83 -4.24 -13.43
CA ASP A 360 -12.48 -5.02 -14.49
C ASP A 360 -13.94 -4.62 -14.79
N ASP A 361 -14.63 -3.84 -13.95
CA ASP A 361 -16.06 -3.49 -14.17
C ASP A 361 -16.46 -2.03 -13.86
N GLY A 362 -15.49 -1.12 -13.70
CA GLY A 362 -15.78 0.23 -13.20
C GLY A 362 -16.35 0.22 -11.77
N THR A 363 -16.00 -0.83 -11.02
CA THR A 363 -16.39 -1.08 -9.64
C THR A 363 -15.79 -0.03 -8.73
N GLN A 364 -16.62 0.81 -8.12
CA GLN A 364 -16.19 1.78 -7.13
C GLN A 364 -16.18 1.15 -5.74
N ILE A 365 -15.24 1.54 -4.89
CA ILE A 365 -15.26 1.14 -3.49
C ILE A 365 -16.07 2.15 -2.70
N ALA A 366 -17.03 1.67 -1.92
CA ALA A 366 -17.68 2.47 -0.89
C ALA A 366 -17.50 1.84 0.47
N VAL A 367 -17.31 2.68 1.48
CA VAL A 367 -17.40 2.26 2.88
C VAL A 367 -18.83 2.52 3.33
N ARG A 368 -19.57 1.43 3.56
CA ARG A 368 -20.93 1.48 4.09
C ARG A 368 -20.89 1.28 5.59
N THR A 369 -21.36 2.27 6.34
CA THR A 369 -21.64 2.11 7.77
C THR A 369 -23.10 1.69 7.92
N ASP A 370 -23.33 0.51 8.48
CA ASP A 370 -24.67 0.06 8.85
C ASP A 370 -25.21 0.96 9.97
N GLN A 371 -26.32 1.65 9.73
CA GLN A 371 -26.93 2.58 10.69
C GLN A 371 -27.40 1.87 11.98
N THR A 372 -27.73 0.58 11.89
CA THR A 372 -28.26 -0.18 13.03
C THR A 372 -27.13 -0.71 13.92
N THR A 373 -26.07 -1.23 13.31
CA THR A 373 -24.95 -1.86 14.05
C THR A 373 -23.76 -0.92 14.26
N GLY A 374 -23.67 0.18 13.50
CA GLY A 374 -22.50 1.05 13.44
C GLY A 374 -21.28 0.41 12.76
N VAL A 375 -21.39 -0.82 12.26
CA VAL A 375 -20.28 -1.55 11.65
C VAL A 375 -20.06 -1.03 10.23
N SER A 376 -18.81 -0.68 9.93
CA SER A 376 -18.41 -0.24 8.59
C SER A 376 -17.89 -1.43 7.78
N GLN A 377 -18.39 -1.58 6.56
CA GLN A 377 -18.01 -2.62 5.61
C GLN A 377 -17.60 -1.98 4.28
N VAL A 378 -16.60 -2.56 3.63
CA VAL A 378 -16.15 -2.13 2.30
C VAL A 378 -16.97 -2.89 1.27
N VAL A 379 -17.72 -2.18 0.44
CA VAL A 379 -18.63 -2.79 -0.54
C VAL A 379 -18.24 -2.34 -1.95
N PRO A 380 -18.03 -3.28 -2.90
CA PRO A 380 -17.87 -2.95 -4.31
C PRO A 380 -19.21 -2.49 -4.90
N ILE A 381 -19.24 -1.33 -5.55
CA ILE A 381 -20.38 -0.79 -6.29
C ILE A 381 -20.08 -0.92 -7.79
N SER A 382 -20.72 -1.88 -8.45
CA SER A 382 -20.65 -1.97 -9.91
C SER A 382 -21.52 -0.90 -10.55
N LYS A 383 -20.99 -0.18 -11.55
CA LYS A 383 -21.77 0.79 -12.35
C LYS A 383 -22.73 0.11 -13.33
N SER A 384 -22.50 -1.16 -13.68
CA SER A 384 -23.25 -1.85 -14.73
C SER A 384 -24.55 -2.51 -14.24
N THR A 385 -24.72 -2.70 -12.92
CA THR A 385 -25.94 -3.25 -12.33
C THR A 385 -27.03 -2.21 -12.07
N SER A 386 -27.06 -1.12 -12.85
CA SER A 386 -28.18 -0.17 -12.91
C SER A 386 -29.41 -0.81 -13.57
N SER A 387 -29.91 -1.91 -13.01
CA SER A 387 -31.31 -2.28 -13.17
C SER A 387 -32.12 -1.13 -12.56
N PRO A 388 -33.02 -0.48 -13.33
CA PRO A 388 -33.77 0.69 -12.86
C PRO A 388 -34.65 0.40 -11.62
N ASN A 389 -34.92 -0.87 -11.33
CA ASN A 389 -35.67 -1.29 -10.13
C ASN A 389 -34.79 -1.60 -8.92
N GLN A 390 -33.48 -1.72 -9.11
CA GLN A 390 -32.48 -1.90 -8.05
C GLN A 390 -31.52 -0.72 -8.03
N ALA A 391 -32.01 0.45 -8.46
CA ALA A 391 -31.40 1.74 -8.21
C ALA A 391 -31.32 1.94 -6.69
N PHE A 392 -30.31 1.32 -6.10
CA PHE A 392 -29.85 1.56 -4.75
C PHE A 392 -29.81 3.08 -4.61
N LYS A 393 -30.56 3.62 -3.65
CA LYS A 393 -30.51 5.06 -3.36
C LYS A 393 -29.08 5.37 -2.96
N LEU A 394 -28.29 5.89 -3.90
CA LEU A 394 -26.93 6.36 -3.65
C LEU A 394 -26.90 7.38 -2.50
N ASP A 395 -28.04 8.02 -2.21
CA ASP A 395 -28.23 8.92 -1.08
C ASP A 395 -27.89 8.29 0.29
N ASP A 396 -28.02 6.97 0.46
CA ASP A 396 -27.63 6.28 1.71
C ASP A 396 -26.13 5.93 1.77
N VAL A 397 -25.41 6.02 0.65
CA VAL A 397 -23.96 5.76 0.57
C VAL A 397 -23.23 7.09 0.58
N GLY A 398 -23.27 7.79 1.72
CA GLY A 398 -22.68 9.12 1.87
C GLY A 398 -21.17 9.24 1.58
N ASN A 399 -20.46 8.11 1.41
CA ASN A 399 -19.02 8.05 1.20
C ASN A 399 -18.62 7.15 0.01
N VAL A 400 -19.21 7.36 -1.18
CA VAL A 400 -18.65 6.76 -2.40
C VAL A 400 -17.31 7.44 -2.70
N LEU A 401 -16.22 6.66 -2.74
CA LEU A 401 -14.92 7.18 -3.13
C LEU A 401 -14.93 7.41 -4.65
N GLU A 402 -14.94 8.68 -5.08
CA GLU A 402 -14.74 8.99 -6.49
C GLU A 402 -13.27 8.73 -6.88
N ASP A 403 -13.04 7.87 -7.88
CA ASP A 403 -11.72 7.55 -8.46
C ASP A 403 -11.03 8.72 -9.20
N LYS A 404 -11.49 9.95 -9.00
CA LYS A 404 -10.89 11.11 -9.67
C LYS A 404 -9.59 11.48 -8.96
N LEU A 405 -8.47 11.31 -9.66
CA LEU A 405 -7.17 11.81 -9.25
C LEU A 405 -7.28 13.31 -8.92
N SER A 406 -7.20 13.63 -7.63
CA SER A 406 -7.19 15.03 -7.18
C SER A 406 -5.76 15.57 -7.24
N TRP A 407 -5.41 16.19 -8.37
CA TRP A 407 -4.12 16.87 -8.55
C TRP A 407 -3.81 17.88 -7.45
N ARG A 408 -4.84 18.53 -6.89
CA ARG A 408 -4.69 19.47 -5.77
C ARG A 408 -4.22 18.79 -4.49
N GLY A 409 -4.77 17.61 -4.18
CA GLY A 409 -4.36 16.81 -3.02
C GLY A 409 -2.95 16.27 -3.19
N LEU A 410 -2.63 15.77 -4.39
CA LEU A 410 -1.29 15.29 -4.72
C LEU A 410 -0.24 16.40 -4.60
N LEU A 411 -0.47 17.55 -5.26
CA LEU A 411 0.44 18.70 -5.21
C LEU A 411 0.65 19.18 -3.77
N PHE A 412 -0.40 19.16 -2.95
CA PHE A 412 -0.29 19.53 -1.54
C PHE A 412 0.64 18.59 -0.77
N VAL A 413 0.52 17.26 -0.95
CA VAL A 413 1.43 16.29 -0.30
C VAL A 413 2.87 16.51 -0.76
N VAL A 414 3.11 16.62 -2.06
CA VAL A 414 4.45 16.85 -2.62
C VAL A 414 5.07 18.15 -2.09
N MET A 415 4.29 19.23 -2.01
CA MET A 415 4.76 20.50 -1.43
C MET A 415 5.08 20.39 0.07
N CYS A 416 4.25 19.67 0.84
CA CYS A 416 4.56 19.41 2.25
C CYS A 416 5.85 18.60 2.41
N THR A 417 6.07 17.59 1.55
CA THR A 417 7.31 16.80 1.57
C THR A 417 8.51 17.68 1.21
N LEU A 418 8.43 18.48 0.15
CA LEU A 418 9.48 19.44 -0.22
C LEU A 418 9.81 20.41 0.92
N TRP A 419 8.78 20.94 1.59
CA TRP A 419 8.96 21.81 2.75
C TRP A 419 9.65 21.09 3.91
N GLY A 420 9.22 19.86 4.22
CA GLY A 420 9.82 19.01 5.25
C GLY A 420 11.31 18.75 4.97
N SER A 421 11.64 18.28 3.76
CA SER A 421 13.02 17.98 3.36
C SER A 421 13.90 19.24 3.35
N ALA A 422 13.41 20.36 2.80
CA ALA A 422 14.14 21.63 2.84
C ALA A 422 14.39 22.09 4.29
N SER A 423 13.40 21.97 5.17
CA SER A 423 13.57 22.35 6.57
C SER A 423 14.60 21.46 7.29
N LEU A 424 14.60 20.16 7.01
CA LEU A 424 15.61 19.23 7.54
C LEU A 424 17.02 19.55 7.01
N LEU A 425 17.16 19.87 5.72
CA LEU A 425 18.43 20.38 5.17
C LEU A 425 18.87 21.65 5.90
N GLY A 426 17.95 22.58 6.16
CA GLY A 426 18.22 23.78 6.95
C GLY A 426 18.79 23.49 8.34
N VAL A 427 18.30 22.45 9.03
CA VAL A 427 18.88 21.99 10.31
C VAL A 427 20.34 21.54 10.14
N LEU A 428 20.66 20.87 9.03
CA LEU A 428 22.00 20.36 8.75
C LEU A 428 22.99 21.46 8.31
N THR A 429 22.50 22.57 7.74
CA THR A 429 23.38 23.69 7.34
C THR A 429 23.99 24.45 8.52
N VAL A 430 23.31 24.53 9.66
CA VAL A 430 23.79 25.35 10.79
C VAL A 430 25.08 24.81 11.42
N PRO A 431 25.22 23.49 11.68
CA PRO A 431 26.48 22.91 12.12
C PRO A 431 27.63 23.06 11.11
N ALA A 432 27.31 23.18 9.81
CA ALA A 432 28.29 23.39 8.75
C ALA A 432 28.94 24.78 8.82
N ALA A 433 28.23 25.78 9.33
CA ALA A 433 28.74 27.15 9.47
C ALA A 433 30.04 27.18 10.30
N PRO A 434 30.95 28.13 10.03
CA PRO A 434 32.23 28.16 10.71
C PRO A 434 32.12 28.83 12.10
N TRP A 435 31.60 28.08 13.07
CA TRP A 435 31.42 28.49 14.47
C TRP A 435 32.73 28.85 15.21
N GLU A 436 33.83 28.28 14.73
CA GLU A 436 35.14 28.27 15.39
C GLU A 436 35.95 29.53 15.16
N TYR A 437 35.60 30.37 14.19
CA TYR A 437 36.28 31.64 14.05
C TYR A 437 35.92 32.55 15.24
N GLU A 438 36.95 32.98 15.99
CA GLU A 438 36.82 33.99 17.06
C GLU A 438 36.18 35.29 16.55
N SER A 439 36.27 35.56 15.25
CA SER A 439 35.66 36.71 14.58
C SER A 439 34.14 36.60 14.42
N THR A 440 33.53 35.40 14.60
CA THR A 440 32.09 35.23 14.45
C THR A 440 31.37 35.93 15.60
N SER A 441 30.75 37.08 15.28
CA SER A 441 30.05 37.90 16.28
C SER A 441 28.99 37.10 17.05
N GLN A 442 28.79 37.43 18.32
CA GLN A 442 27.75 36.80 19.13
C GLN A 442 26.35 36.95 18.48
N THR A 443 26.13 38.03 17.76
CA THR A 443 24.90 38.27 16.98
C THR A 443 24.72 37.23 15.89
N MET A 444 25.78 36.90 15.13
CA MET A 444 25.73 35.87 14.09
C MET A 444 25.45 34.47 14.68
N LYS A 445 26.12 34.13 15.78
CA LYS A 445 25.87 32.87 16.51
C LYS A 445 24.42 32.73 16.96
N ARG A 446 23.82 33.81 17.48
CA ARG A 446 22.40 33.86 17.85
C ARG A 446 21.48 33.74 16.63
N HIS A 447 21.84 34.36 15.51
CA HIS A 447 21.09 34.28 14.27
C HIS A 447 21.04 32.85 13.74
N LEU A 448 22.19 32.18 13.64
CA LEU A 448 22.30 30.79 13.21
C LEU A 448 21.51 29.83 14.12
N ALA A 449 21.62 29.97 15.44
CA ALA A 449 20.84 29.18 16.39
C ALA A 449 19.33 29.42 16.23
N SER A 450 18.91 30.67 15.99
CA SER A 450 17.51 30.99 15.71
C SER A 450 17.02 30.37 14.39
N GLN A 451 17.87 30.35 13.36
CA GLN A 451 17.58 29.72 12.06
C GLN A 451 17.45 28.20 12.20
N GLU A 452 18.32 27.56 12.99
CA GLU A 452 18.22 26.13 13.30
C GLU A 452 16.89 25.80 13.97
N MET A 453 16.55 26.51 15.06
CA MET A 453 15.30 26.29 15.79
C MET A 453 14.06 26.53 14.91
N THR A 454 14.12 27.51 14.01
CA THR A 454 13.05 27.75 13.02
C THR A 454 12.94 26.57 12.06
N SER A 455 14.07 26.05 11.57
CA SER A 455 14.13 24.90 10.65
C SER A 455 13.62 23.62 11.30
N VAL A 456 13.97 23.36 12.57
CA VAL A 456 13.42 22.24 13.36
C VAL A 456 11.90 22.37 13.51
N THR A 457 11.43 23.57 13.86
CA THR A 457 9.99 23.83 14.03
C THR A 457 9.23 23.60 12.73
N HIS A 458 9.78 24.06 11.60
CA HIS A 458 9.21 23.85 10.28
C HIS A 458 9.20 22.37 9.87
N ALA A 459 10.30 21.65 10.11
CA ALA A 459 10.37 20.22 9.84
C ALA A 459 9.29 19.45 10.62
N ILE A 460 9.14 19.72 11.92
CA ILE A 460 8.08 19.11 12.75
C ILE A 460 6.70 19.49 12.21
N GLY A 461 6.46 20.77 11.90
CA GLY A 461 5.18 21.24 11.37
C GLY A 461 4.79 20.57 10.05
N ALA A 462 5.73 20.46 9.11
CA ALA A 462 5.51 19.80 7.82
C ALA A 462 5.14 18.32 8.01
N HIS A 463 5.89 17.60 8.84
CA HIS A 463 5.66 16.17 9.09
C HIS A 463 4.36 15.91 9.87
N LEU A 464 3.96 16.79 10.78
CA LEU A 464 2.66 16.71 11.44
C LEU A 464 1.51 16.88 10.45
N ILE A 465 1.64 17.76 9.45
CA ILE A 465 0.63 17.94 8.40
C ILE A 465 0.57 16.71 7.48
N ILE A 466 1.72 16.14 7.12
CA ILE A 466 1.81 14.87 6.37
C ILE A 466 1.12 13.74 7.15
N LEU A 467 1.42 13.60 8.44
CA LEU A 467 0.80 12.62 9.32
C LEU A 467 -0.72 12.83 9.45
N LEU A 468 -1.17 14.07 9.61
CA LEU A 468 -2.61 14.37 9.67
C LEU A 468 -3.31 13.99 8.36
N ASN A 469 -2.67 14.23 7.22
CA ASN A 469 -3.19 13.87 5.90
C ASN A 469 -3.19 12.35 5.67
N SER A 470 -2.24 11.60 6.25
CA SER A 470 -2.25 10.14 6.17
C SER A 470 -3.47 9.52 6.87
N VAL A 471 -3.93 10.14 7.96
CA VAL A 471 -5.09 9.67 8.74
C VAL A 471 -6.42 10.21 8.19
N SER A 472 -6.40 11.39 7.60
CA SER A 472 -7.61 12.07 7.11
C SER A 472 -8.01 11.57 5.72
N VAL A 473 -8.90 10.58 5.66
CA VAL A 473 -9.43 10.04 4.39
C VAL A 473 -10.19 11.09 3.59
N HIS A 474 -11.03 11.86 4.29
CA HIS A 474 -11.82 12.95 3.73
C HIS A 474 -11.87 14.11 4.72
N VAL A 475 -11.53 15.31 4.26
CA VAL A 475 -11.74 16.51 5.05
C VAL A 475 -13.15 17.03 4.74
N PRO A 476 -14.01 17.25 5.75
CA PRO A 476 -15.35 17.79 5.51
C PRO A 476 -15.30 19.08 4.70
N CYS A 477 -16.22 19.22 3.74
CA CYS A 477 -16.35 20.44 2.93
C CYS A 477 -17.05 21.58 3.67
N GLU A 478 -17.56 21.31 4.87
CA GLU A 478 -18.24 22.26 5.74
C GLU A 478 -17.26 23.16 6.48
N GLU A 479 -17.69 24.37 6.82
CA GLU A 479 -16.93 25.25 7.70
C GLU A 479 -16.96 24.70 9.14
N PRO A 480 -15.86 24.77 9.92
CA PRO A 480 -14.63 25.52 9.67
C PRO A 480 -13.51 24.73 8.95
N TYR A 481 -13.75 23.46 8.61
CA TYR A 481 -12.72 22.55 8.08
C TYR A 481 -12.21 22.96 6.70
N ARG A 482 -13.10 23.47 5.85
CA ARG A 482 -12.76 24.00 4.54
C ARG A 482 -11.81 25.20 4.64
N PHE A 483 -12.15 26.20 5.45
CA PHE A 483 -11.27 27.35 5.69
C PHE A 483 -9.92 26.93 6.28
N LEU A 484 -9.92 26.01 7.25
CA LEU A 484 -8.68 25.48 7.84
C LEU A 484 -7.78 24.84 6.77
N THR A 485 -8.35 24.01 5.89
CA THR A 485 -7.61 23.35 4.81
C THR A 485 -7.01 24.34 3.82
N LEU A 486 -7.77 25.38 3.45
CA LEU A 486 -7.27 26.44 2.56
C LEU A 486 -6.13 27.22 3.21
N THR A 487 -6.27 27.53 4.50
CA THR A 487 -5.24 28.22 5.28
C THR A 487 -3.97 27.37 5.38
N MET A 488 -4.09 26.09 5.72
CA MET A 488 -2.96 25.15 5.76
C MET A 488 -2.22 25.08 4.41
N ARG A 489 -2.95 25.02 3.29
CA ARG A 489 -2.35 25.03 1.94
C ARG A 489 -1.56 26.29 1.67
N LEU A 490 -2.09 27.46 2.01
CA LEU A 490 -1.40 28.73 1.83
C LEU A 490 -0.13 28.78 2.71
N CYS A 491 -0.24 28.38 3.98
CA CYS A 491 0.89 28.30 4.89
C CYS A 491 2.00 27.39 4.35
N VAL A 492 1.65 26.20 3.84
CA VAL A 492 2.64 25.27 3.24
C VAL A 492 3.39 25.94 2.09
N VAL A 493 2.71 26.65 1.18
CA VAL A 493 3.39 27.33 0.06
C VAL A 493 4.36 28.38 0.57
N VAL A 494 3.93 29.26 1.49
CA VAL A 494 4.76 30.33 2.05
C VAL A 494 5.97 29.75 2.79
N LEU A 495 5.75 28.74 3.62
CA LEU A 495 6.81 28.12 4.43
C LEU A 495 7.77 27.29 3.57
N THR A 496 7.31 26.69 2.47
CA THR A 496 8.19 26.04 1.48
C THR A 496 9.12 27.07 0.85
N MET A 497 8.56 28.20 0.38
CA MET A 497 9.36 29.28 -0.23
C MET A 497 10.38 29.82 0.78
N GLN A 498 9.97 30.07 2.02
CA GLN A 498 10.87 30.51 3.07
C GLN A 498 12.01 29.51 3.32
N ALA A 499 11.70 28.21 3.44
CA ALA A 499 12.71 27.18 3.68
C ALA A 499 13.72 27.09 2.53
N VAL A 500 13.26 27.10 1.28
CA VAL A 500 14.13 27.08 0.10
C VAL A 500 15.01 28.32 0.02
N MET A 501 14.44 29.51 0.27
CA MET A 501 15.20 30.76 0.27
C MET A 501 16.25 30.78 1.39
N SER A 502 15.95 30.27 2.58
CA SER A 502 16.91 30.19 3.69
C SER A 502 18.10 29.28 3.39
N ILE A 503 17.87 28.17 2.68
CA ILE A 503 18.97 27.31 2.21
C ILE A 503 19.79 28.03 1.13
N SER A 504 19.11 28.68 0.18
CA SER A 504 19.78 29.41 -0.89
C SER A 504 20.66 30.54 -0.36
N THR A 505 20.22 31.29 0.66
CA THR A 505 21.04 32.35 1.26
C THR A 505 22.30 31.80 1.91
N PHE A 506 22.20 30.64 2.56
CA PHE A 506 23.36 29.95 3.14
C PHE A 506 24.38 29.58 2.06
N LEU A 507 23.93 29.11 0.90
CA LEU A 507 24.81 28.76 -0.22
C LEU A 507 25.43 29.97 -0.93
N VAL A 508 24.81 31.15 -0.89
CA VAL A 508 25.35 32.34 -1.59
C VAL A 508 26.40 33.06 -0.75
N ASP A 509 26.19 33.15 0.58
CA ASP A 509 27.05 33.93 1.46
C ASP A 509 28.47 33.33 1.62
N GLU A 510 28.67 32.03 1.41
CA GLU A 510 30.02 31.41 1.50
C GLU A 510 30.89 31.62 0.23
N HIS A 511 30.33 32.09 -0.89
CA HIS A 511 31.12 32.45 -2.08
C HIS A 511 31.77 33.84 -1.97
N HIS A 512 31.50 34.57 -0.88
CA HIS A 512 32.00 35.92 -0.59
C HIS A 512 32.87 35.93 0.67
#